data_AF-A0ABD3MLI7-F1
#
_entry.id   AF-A0ABD3MLI7-F1
#
_cell.length_a   1.000
_cell.length_b   1.000
_cell.length_c   1.000
_cell.angle_alpha   90.00
_cell.angle_beta   90.00
_cell.angle_gamma   90.00
#
_symmetry.space_group_name_H-M   'P 1'
#
loop_
_entity.id
_entity.type
_entity.pdbx_description
1 polymer ?
#
loop_
_entity_poly.entity_id
_entity_poly.type
_entity_poly.pdbx_seq_one_letter_code
_entity_poly.pdbx_strand_id
1 'polypeptide(L)'
;MECPRERDITIVELLLQQGIQGPELRRLNRCRIALKAIFLSDIATAGGRHLEHWVLVNRIGRSSKYKFPREIPCSKDWDLWDDFWTSWLRRDNTMPITLGKWTTPSHQNWAWFYEPDSNSIWNRMDDGWIEYAQYNPAARSTRNTHYFIPIQRWQSHDLNGVPASIVGPASQISLQETGPPLAATVQQHPSFWEYVDKQGGTWMWEYIEGKQDDMSWVTEALRNHTAVMVTDGSFKRSLAPRISGAGWILICTSSKKVIFGSFHEYSDAASSYRDRRQRTLRQ
;
A
#
# COMPACT_ATOMS: atom_id res chain seq x y z
N MET A 1 -6.20 11.57 -0.02
CA MET A 1 -5.85 10.18 -0.32
C MET A 1 -6.48 9.88 -1.66
N GLU A 2 -5.73 9.37 -2.62
CA GLU A 2 -6.26 9.10 -3.95
C GLU A 2 -7.20 7.88 -3.91
N CYS A 3 -8.30 7.95 -4.65
CA CYS A 3 -9.25 6.85 -4.74
C CYS A 3 -8.62 5.67 -5.53
N PRO A 4 -8.72 4.42 -5.03
CA PRO A 4 -8.10 3.27 -5.67
C PRO A 4 -8.81 2.79 -6.93
N ARG A 5 -10.10 3.11 -7.11
CA ARG A 5 -10.89 2.75 -8.30
C ARG A 5 -11.58 3.96 -8.94
N GLU A 6 -11.88 3.84 -10.22
CA GLU A 6 -12.76 4.79 -10.92
C GLU A 6 -14.15 4.82 -10.27
N ARG A 7 -14.71 6.02 -10.12
CA ARG A 7 -16.02 6.29 -9.46
C ARG A 7 -16.08 5.86 -7.99
N ASP A 8 -14.93 5.63 -7.38
CA ASP A 8 -14.85 5.31 -5.96
C ASP A 8 -14.99 6.56 -5.10
N ILE A 9 -15.51 6.36 -3.90
CA ILE A 9 -15.84 7.41 -2.94
C ILE A 9 -15.47 6.91 -1.56
N THR A 10 -15.11 7.83 -0.65
CA THR A 10 -14.94 7.43 0.74
C THR A 10 -16.30 7.05 1.34
N ILE A 11 -16.33 6.03 2.19
CA ILE A 11 -17.58 5.63 2.87
C ILE A 11 -18.13 6.80 3.70
N VAL A 12 -17.25 7.63 4.32
CA VAL A 12 -17.69 8.79 5.10
C VAL A 12 -18.39 9.83 4.23
N GLU A 13 -17.86 10.14 3.05
CA GLU A 13 -18.50 11.06 2.12
C GLU A 13 -19.85 10.54 1.64
N LEU A 14 -19.93 9.24 1.32
CA LEU A 14 -21.18 8.57 0.99
C LEU A 14 -22.21 8.70 2.12
N LEU A 15 -21.82 8.44 3.37
CA LEU A 15 -22.70 8.59 4.54
C LEU A 15 -23.22 10.02 4.69
N LEU A 16 -22.35 11.02 4.53
CA LEU A 16 -22.73 12.44 4.59
C LEU A 16 -23.70 12.82 3.46
N GLN A 17 -23.51 12.30 2.25
CA GLN A 17 -24.42 12.51 1.12
C GLN A 17 -25.81 11.89 1.36
N GLN A 18 -25.90 10.83 2.17
CA GLN A 18 -27.17 10.25 2.62
C GLN A 18 -27.78 10.98 3.84
N GLY A 19 -27.18 12.09 4.27
CA GLY A 19 -27.68 12.88 5.41
C GLY A 19 -27.30 12.32 6.78
N ILE A 20 -26.45 11.30 6.86
CA ILE A 20 -26.05 10.69 8.13
C ILE A 20 -25.03 11.59 8.85
N GLN A 21 -25.35 12.00 10.08
CA GLN A 21 -24.54 12.94 10.86
C GLN A 21 -24.51 12.61 12.36
N GLY A 22 -23.68 13.34 13.11
CA GLY A 22 -23.71 13.34 14.57
C GLY A 22 -23.48 11.95 15.20
N PRO A 23 -24.35 11.52 16.15
CA PRO A 23 -24.21 10.23 16.81
C PRO A 23 -24.22 9.01 15.87
N GLU A 24 -25.06 9.02 14.83
CA GLU A 24 -25.16 7.89 13.88
C GLU A 24 -23.88 7.74 13.06
N LEU A 25 -23.36 8.86 12.55
CA LEU A 25 -22.09 8.88 11.81
C LEU A 25 -20.93 8.34 12.66
N ARG A 26 -20.90 8.65 13.97
CA ARG A 26 -19.88 8.11 14.88
C ARG A 26 -19.97 6.59 14.99
N ARG A 27 -21.19 6.05 15.09
CA ARG A 27 -21.43 4.61 15.21
C ARG A 27 -21.03 3.85 13.95
N LEU A 28 -21.44 4.34 12.78
CA LEU A 28 -21.04 3.76 11.48
C LEU A 28 -19.53 3.86 11.24
N ASN A 29 -18.89 4.93 11.71
CA ASN A 29 -17.43 5.04 11.64
C ASN A 29 -16.73 3.97 12.47
N ARG A 30 -17.25 3.58 13.64
CA ARG A 30 -16.68 2.46 14.41
C ARG A 30 -16.71 1.16 13.61
N CYS A 31 -17.86 0.84 13.00
CA CYS A 31 -18.01 -0.34 12.15
C CYS A 31 -17.02 -0.32 10.98
N ARG A 32 -16.99 0.79 10.23
CA ARG A 32 -16.07 0.97 9.11
C ARG A 32 -14.60 0.79 9.50
N ILE A 33 -14.18 1.39 10.62
CA ILE A 33 -12.80 1.29 11.13
C ILE A 33 -12.49 -0.13 11.57
N ALA A 34 -13.42 -0.81 12.24
CA ALA A 34 -13.27 -2.22 12.63
C ALA A 34 -13.08 -3.13 11.41
N LEU A 35 -13.74 -2.81 10.29
CA LEU A 35 -13.56 -3.49 8.99
C LEU A 35 -12.34 -3.01 8.19
N LYS A 36 -11.59 -2.01 8.69
CA LYS A 36 -10.43 -1.39 8.00
C LYS A 36 -10.78 -0.85 6.61
N ALA A 37 -11.99 -0.30 6.46
CA ALA A 37 -12.49 0.24 5.21
C ALA A 37 -12.39 1.77 5.20
N ILE A 38 -11.96 2.38 4.11
CA ILE A 38 -11.93 3.84 3.89
C ILE A 38 -12.81 4.18 2.70
N PHE A 39 -12.65 3.43 1.62
CA PHE A 39 -13.30 3.59 0.33
C PHE A 39 -14.44 2.59 0.14
N LEU A 40 -15.36 2.89 -0.77
CA LEU A 40 -16.41 1.95 -1.16
C LEU A 40 -15.80 0.68 -1.76
N SER A 41 -14.68 0.78 -2.48
CA SER A 41 -13.94 -0.38 -3.00
C SER A 41 -13.52 -1.39 -1.95
N ASP A 42 -13.37 -0.96 -0.70
CA ASP A 42 -12.85 -1.78 0.40
C ASP A 42 -13.87 -2.80 0.91
N ILE A 43 -15.14 -2.54 0.63
CA ILE A 43 -16.29 -3.38 1.00
C ILE A 43 -17.03 -3.92 -0.23
N ALA A 44 -16.67 -3.46 -1.42
CA ALA A 44 -17.23 -3.95 -2.67
C ALA A 44 -16.57 -5.26 -3.14
N THR A 45 -17.32 -6.03 -3.93
CA THR A 45 -16.81 -7.19 -4.65
C THR A 45 -15.74 -6.80 -5.68
N ALA A 46 -14.97 -7.79 -6.16
CA ALA A 46 -13.96 -7.62 -7.18
C ALA A 46 -14.51 -6.88 -8.42
N GLY A 47 -15.71 -7.25 -8.87
CA GLY A 47 -16.39 -6.61 -10.00
C GLY A 47 -16.96 -5.22 -9.69
N GLY A 48 -17.08 -4.84 -8.42
CA GLY A 48 -17.46 -3.47 -8.03
C GLY A 48 -18.94 -3.16 -8.19
N ARG A 49 -19.81 -4.18 -8.25
CA ARG A 49 -21.27 -4.03 -8.38
C ARG A 49 -22.05 -4.39 -7.13
N HIS A 50 -21.48 -5.20 -6.25
CA HIS A 50 -22.12 -5.68 -5.03
C HIS A 50 -21.24 -5.38 -3.82
N LEU A 51 -21.82 -5.45 -2.62
CA LEU A 51 -21.03 -5.57 -1.40
C LEU A 51 -20.52 -6.99 -1.23
N GLU A 52 -19.34 -7.12 -0.65
CA GLU A 52 -18.79 -8.40 -0.23
C GLU A 52 -19.67 -9.04 0.84
N HIS A 53 -19.81 -10.37 0.77
CA HIS A 53 -20.63 -11.12 1.72
C HIS A 53 -20.16 -10.94 3.17
N TRP A 54 -18.84 -10.85 3.38
CA TRP A 54 -18.26 -10.66 4.70
C TRP A 54 -18.62 -9.32 5.35
N VAL A 55 -19.00 -8.30 4.56
CA VAL A 55 -19.35 -6.97 5.07
C VAL A 55 -20.63 -6.98 5.88
N LEU A 56 -21.57 -7.87 5.53
CA LEU A 56 -22.90 -7.98 6.14
C LEU A 56 -23.07 -9.22 7.02
N VAL A 57 -22.18 -10.21 6.93
CA VAL A 57 -22.38 -11.48 7.64
C VAL A 57 -21.29 -11.74 8.67
N ASN A 58 -20.08 -12.07 8.22
CA ASN A 58 -19.03 -12.56 9.14
C ASN A 58 -18.14 -11.45 9.73
N ARG A 59 -18.17 -10.23 9.16
CA ARG A 59 -17.42 -9.04 9.59
C ARG A 59 -15.90 -9.25 9.65
N ILE A 60 -15.39 -10.18 8.84
CA ILE A 60 -13.96 -10.45 8.72
C ILE A 60 -13.42 -9.54 7.62
N GLY A 61 -12.99 -8.34 8.02
CA GLY A 61 -12.39 -7.38 7.10
C GLY A 61 -11.10 -7.88 6.46
N ARG A 62 -10.78 -7.37 5.26
CA ARG A 62 -9.51 -7.66 4.59
C ARG A 62 -8.33 -7.12 5.40
N SER A 63 -7.16 -7.74 5.25
CA SER A 63 -5.94 -7.17 5.84
C SER A 63 -5.56 -5.87 5.10
N SER A 64 -4.90 -4.95 5.81
CA SER A 64 -4.50 -3.66 5.25
C SER A 64 -3.05 -3.35 5.60
N LYS A 65 -2.38 -2.65 4.67
CA LYS A 65 -1.05 -2.06 4.83
C LYS A 65 -1.05 -0.90 5.84
N TYR A 66 -2.21 -0.29 6.09
CA TYR A 66 -2.35 0.82 7.02
C TYR A 66 -2.65 0.32 8.43
N LYS A 67 -2.26 1.14 9.42
CA LYS A 67 -2.59 0.92 10.83
C LYS A 67 -3.89 1.64 11.15
N PHE A 68 -4.94 0.86 11.43
CA PHE A 68 -6.22 1.38 11.88
C PHE A 68 -6.28 1.39 13.42
N PRO A 69 -6.92 2.39 14.05
CA PRO A 69 -7.21 2.34 15.47
C PRO A 69 -8.13 1.16 15.77
N ARG A 70 -8.02 0.64 17.00
CA ARG A 70 -8.88 -0.46 17.46
C ARG A 70 -10.26 0.08 17.80
N GLU A 71 -11.25 -0.34 17.06
CA GLU A 71 -12.67 -0.10 17.34
C GLU A 71 -13.37 -1.43 17.66
N ILE A 72 -14.29 -1.40 18.62
CA ILE A 72 -15.09 -2.56 19.03
C ILE A 72 -16.56 -2.14 18.96
N PRO A 73 -17.19 -2.21 17.77
CA PRO A 73 -18.59 -1.82 17.62
C PRO A 73 -19.49 -2.77 18.40
N CYS A 74 -20.49 -2.22 19.07
CA CYS A 74 -21.48 -3.04 19.78
C CYS A 74 -22.55 -3.58 18.81
N SER A 75 -23.39 -4.52 19.26
CA SER A 75 -24.48 -5.08 18.42
C SER A 75 -25.32 -3.98 17.76
N LYS A 76 -25.71 -2.96 18.53
CA LYS A 76 -26.51 -1.85 18.00
C LYS A 76 -25.81 -1.11 16.87
N ASP A 77 -24.48 -0.97 16.93
CA ASP A 77 -23.71 -0.31 15.88
C ASP A 77 -23.72 -1.14 14.58
N TRP A 78 -23.65 -2.47 14.71
CA TRP A 78 -23.80 -3.40 13.58
C TRP A 78 -25.22 -3.42 13.01
N ASP A 79 -26.24 -3.36 13.86
CA ASP A 79 -27.64 -3.25 13.42
C ASP A 79 -27.82 -1.99 12.53
N LEU A 80 -27.30 -0.85 13.00
CA LEU A 80 -27.31 0.41 12.22
C LEU A 80 -26.51 0.30 10.91
N TRP A 81 -25.39 -0.42 10.93
CA TRP A 81 -24.57 -0.66 9.74
C TRP A 81 -25.34 -1.49 8.70
N ASP A 82 -26.03 -2.53 9.13
CA ASP A 82 -26.83 -3.38 8.25
C ASP A 82 -28.02 -2.64 7.68
N ASP A 83 -28.78 -1.94 8.53
CA ASP A 83 -29.91 -1.11 8.11
C ASP A 83 -29.49 -0.08 7.05
N PHE A 84 -28.34 0.56 7.25
CA PHE A 84 -27.79 1.51 6.29
C PHE A 84 -27.47 0.85 4.94
N TRP A 85 -26.67 -0.21 4.93
CA TRP A 85 -26.26 -0.81 3.65
C TRP A 85 -27.43 -1.49 2.93
N THR A 86 -28.30 -2.18 3.65
CA THR A 86 -29.49 -2.82 3.05
C THR A 86 -30.46 -1.79 2.47
N SER A 87 -30.60 -0.62 3.10
CA SER A 87 -31.44 0.47 2.54
C SER A 87 -30.78 1.22 1.38
N TRP A 88 -29.45 1.32 1.36
CA TRP A 88 -28.71 1.98 0.28
C TRP A 88 -28.61 1.14 -1.00
N LEU A 89 -28.59 -0.19 -0.88
CA LEU A 89 -28.57 -1.09 -2.02
C LEU A 89 -29.87 -1.02 -2.85
N ARG A 90 -29.77 -1.33 -4.14
CA ARG A 90 -30.93 -1.53 -5.01
C ARG A 90 -31.66 -2.82 -4.64
N ARG A 91 -32.90 -2.97 -5.13
CA ARG A 91 -33.75 -4.15 -4.87
C ARG A 91 -33.11 -5.49 -5.29
N ASP A 92 -32.20 -5.45 -6.26
CA ASP A 92 -31.44 -6.61 -6.74
C ASP A 92 -30.12 -6.83 -5.99
N ASN A 93 -29.91 -6.14 -4.86
CA ASN A 93 -28.69 -6.11 -4.05
C ASN A 93 -27.45 -5.54 -4.76
N THR A 94 -27.64 -4.80 -5.86
CA THR A 94 -26.54 -4.07 -6.50
C THR A 94 -26.36 -2.68 -5.89
N MET A 95 -25.12 -2.19 -5.95
CA MET A 95 -24.79 -0.85 -5.50
C MET A 95 -25.34 0.20 -6.49
N PRO A 96 -25.86 1.34 -6.01
CA PRO A 96 -26.19 2.49 -6.86
C PRO A 96 -25.03 2.97 -7.73
N ILE A 97 -23.80 2.83 -7.23
CA ILE A 97 -22.54 3.19 -7.88
C ILE A 97 -21.83 1.91 -8.33
N THR A 98 -21.49 1.82 -9.62
CA THR A 98 -20.63 0.75 -10.14
C THR A 98 -19.19 1.22 -10.15
N LEU A 99 -18.28 0.53 -9.47
CA LEU A 99 -16.85 0.86 -9.49
C LEU A 99 -16.21 0.42 -10.80
N GLY A 100 -15.26 1.20 -11.31
CA GLY A 100 -14.53 0.88 -12.54
C GLY A 100 -13.18 0.21 -12.28
N LYS A 101 -12.21 0.52 -13.14
CA LYS A 101 -10.86 -0.05 -13.10
C LYS A 101 -10.11 0.41 -11.85
N TRP A 102 -9.14 -0.39 -11.42
CA TRP A 102 -8.18 0.04 -10.40
C TRP A 102 -7.22 1.04 -11.03
N THR A 103 -7.19 2.25 -10.51
CA THR A 103 -6.33 3.36 -11.00
C THR A 103 -5.09 3.52 -10.14
N THR A 104 -5.20 3.23 -8.84
CA THR A 104 -4.08 3.28 -7.91
C THR A 104 -4.02 2.06 -6.99
N PRO A 105 -2.82 1.69 -6.49
CA PRO A 105 -2.68 0.55 -5.59
C PRO A 105 -3.51 0.72 -4.32
N SER A 106 -4.35 -0.28 -4.02
CA SER A 106 -5.14 -0.28 -2.78
C SER A 106 -4.27 -0.47 -1.54
N HIS A 107 -4.72 0.12 -0.43
CA HIS A 107 -4.19 -0.15 0.91
C HIS A 107 -4.63 -1.50 1.47
N GLN A 108 -5.65 -2.13 0.88
CA GLN A 108 -6.06 -3.48 1.24
C GLN A 108 -5.20 -4.52 0.51
N ASN A 109 -4.91 -5.62 1.20
CA ASN A 109 -4.26 -6.77 0.58
C ASN A 109 -5.35 -7.69 0.04
N TRP A 110 -5.44 -7.77 -1.29
CA TRP A 110 -6.37 -8.69 -1.94
C TRP A 110 -5.86 -10.14 -1.81
N ALA A 111 -6.70 -11.06 -1.35
CA ALA A 111 -6.26 -12.44 -1.10
C ALA A 111 -6.66 -13.43 -2.19
N TRP A 112 -7.71 -13.15 -2.96
CA TRP A 112 -8.31 -14.14 -3.86
C TRP A 112 -8.23 -13.71 -5.31
N PHE A 113 -7.76 -14.60 -6.17
CA PHE A 113 -7.59 -14.36 -7.60
C PHE A 113 -8.14 -15.52 -8.41
N TYR A 114 -8.65 -15.23 -9.60
CA TYR A 114 -9.10 -16.22 -10.56
C TYR A 114 -8.20 -16.15 -11.79
N GLU A 115 -7.69 -17.31 -12.22
CA GLU A 115 -6.91 -17.47 -13.44
C GLU A 115 -7.76 -18.15 -14.51
N PRO A 116 -8.15 -17.43 -15.59
CA PRO A 116 -8.98 -18.01 -16.64
C PRO A 116 -8.30 -19.15 -17.40
N ASP A 117 -6.98 -19.08 -17.59
CA ASP A 117 -6.22 -20.03 -18.42
C ASP A 117 -6.18 -21.44 -17.80
N SER A 118 -5.97 -21.50 -16.48
CA SER A 118 -5.97 -22.75 -15.70
C SER A 118 -7.36 -23.10 -15.15
N ASN A 119 -8.30 -22.14 -15.19
CA ASN A 119 -9.59 -22.21 -14.51
C ASN A 119 -9.44 -22.60 -13.03
N SER A 120 -8.45 -21.98 -12.37
CA SER A 120 -8.14 -22.17 -10.95
C SER A 120 -8.39 -20.88 -10.17
N ILE A 121 -8.74 -21.03 -8.88
CA ILE A 121 -8.75 -19.93 -7.92
C ILE A 121 -7.49 -20.01 -7.07
N TRP A 122 -6.85 -18.87 -6.86
CA TRP A 122 -5.64 -18.76 -6.07
C TRP A 122 -5.88 -17.92 -4.84
N ASN A 123 -5.52 -18.46 -3.68
CA ASN A 123 -5.52 -17.76 -2.42
C ASN A 123 -4.10 -17.39 -2.00
N ARG A 124 -3.84 -16.08 -1.89
CA ARG A 124 -2.60 -15.54 -1.36
C ARG A 124 -2.63 -15.57 0.17
N MET A 125 -1.63 -16.22 0.75
CA MET A 125 -1.35 -16.27 2.18
C MET A 125 -0.09 -15.46 2.50
N ASP A 126 0.23 -15.33 3.79
CA ASP A 126 1.46 -14.66 4.22
C ASP A 126 2.72 -15.45 3.87
N ASP A 127 2.63 -16.78 3.76
CA ASP A 127 3.73 -17.72 3.55
C ASP A 127 3.67 -18.49 2.23
N GLY A 128 2.79 -18.10 1.31
CA GLY A 128 2.66 -18.75 0.01
C GLY A 128 1.26 -18.63 -0.59
N TRP A 129 0.88 -19.66 -1.34
CA TRP A 129 -0.36 -19.71 -2.10
C TRP A 129 -1.06 -21.05 -1.94
N ILE A 130 -2.40 -21.03 -2.03
CA ILE A 130 -3.22 -22.22 -2.12
C ILE A 130 -3.98 -22.19 -3.44
N GLU A 131 -3.84 -23.26 -4.21
CA GLU A 131 -4.58 -23.47 -5.45
C GLU A 131 -5.89 -24.21 -5.17
N TYR A 132 -6.95 -23.72 -5.80
CA TYR A 132 -8.28 -24.29 -5.76
C TYR A 132 -8.71 -24.68 -7.17
N ALA A 133 -8.95 -25.97 -7.39
CA ALA A 133 -9.41 -26.50 -8.68
C ALA A 133 -10.92 -26.68 -8.68
N GLN A 134 -11.53 -26.56 -9.87
CA GLN A 134 -12.96 -26.74 -10.03
C GLN A 134 -13.39 -28.16 -9.63
N TYR A 135 -14.42 -28.23 -8.79
CA TYR A 135 -15.06 -29.45 -8.36
C TYR A 135 -16.52 -29.46 -8.81
N ASN A 136 -16.89 -30.45 -9.62
CA ASN A 136 -18.27 -30.66 -10.05
C ASN A 136 -18.90 -31.78 -9.22
N PRO A 137 -19.74 -31.48 -8.21
CA PRO A 137 -20.44 -32.52 -7.47
C PRO A 137 -21.39 -33.30 -8.40
N ALA A 138 -21.44 -34.62 -8.24
CA ALA A 138 -22.20 -35.54 -9.08
C ALA A 138 -23.74 -35.35 -9.05
N ALA A 139 -24.26 -34.45 -8.20
CA ALA A 139 -25.68 -34.23 -8.02
C ALA A 139 -26.12 -32.84 -8.55
N ARG A 140 -27.02 -32.87 -9.54
CA ARG A 140 -27.88 -31.82 -10.09
C ARG A 140 -27.81 -30.47 -9.36
N SER A 141 -26.81 -29.65 -9.68
CA SER A 141 -26.91 -28.22 -9.39
C SER A 141 -27.82 -27.59 -10.43
N THR A 142 -28.98 -27.08 -10.01
CA THR A 142 -29.91 -26.33 -10.87
C THR A 142 -29.45 -24.89 -11.12
N ARG A 143 -28.34 -24.46 -10.48
CA ARG A 143 -27.65 -23.20 -10.74
C ARG A 143 -26.29 -23.48 -11.36
N ASN A 144 -25.88 -22.65 -12.31
CA ASN A 144 -24.58 -22.68 -12.98
C ASN A 144 -23.43 -22.22 -12.04
N THR A 145 -23.44 -22.70 -10.80
CA THR A 145 -22.50 -22.34 -9.73
C THR A 145 -21.32 -23.29 -9.77
N HIS A 146 -20.15 -22.75 -10.07
CA HIS A 146 -18.89 -23.49 -10.06
C HIS A 146 -18.32 -23.52 -8.64
N TYR A 147 -18.11 -24.72 -8.11
CA TYR A 147 -17.43 -24.92 -6.83
C TYR A 147 -15.96 -25.23 -7.07
N PHE A 148 -15.12 -24.85 -6.11
CA PHE A 148 -13.69 -25.11 -6.13
C PHE A 148 -13.26 -25.62 -4.76
N ILE A 149 -12.32 -26.57 -4.75
CA ILE A 149 -11.76 -27.18 -3.53
C ILE A 149 -10.24 -27.00 -3.50
N PRO A 150 -9.62 -26.83 -2.33
CA PRO A 150 -8.18 -26.68 -2.23
C PRO A 150 -7.48 -27.97 -2.63
N ILE A 151 -6.49 -27.89 -3.53
CA ILE A 151 -5.75 -29.05 -4.02
C ILE A 151 -4.28 -29.06 -3.63
N GLN A 152 -3.64 -27.89 -3.56
CA GLN A 152 -2.20 -27.80 -3.38
C GLN A 152 -1.78 -26.49 -2.72
N ARG A 153 -0.69 -26.55 -1.94
CA ARG A 153 0.03 -25.38 -1.42
C ARG A 153 1.31 -25.16 -2.21
N TRP A 154 1.62 -23.90 -2.47
CA TRP A 154 2.75 -23.44 -3.25
C TRP A 154 3.54 -22.38 -2.47
N GLN A 155 4.86 -22.45 -2.47
CA GLN A 155 5.70 -21.43 -1.81
C GLN A 155 5.71 -20.13 -2.62
N SER A 156 5.70 -20.23 -3.95
CA SER A 156 5.67 -19.12 -4.89
C SER A 156 4.75 -19.44 -6.05
N HIS A 157 4.07 -18.43 -6.57
CA HIS A 157 3.24 -18.52 -7.77
C HIS A 157 3.33 -17.22 -8.55
N ASP A 158 3.63 -17.31 -9.85
CA ASP A 158 3.62 -16.17 -10.77
C ASP A 158 2.18 -15.92 -11.21
N LEU A 159 1.45 -15.18 -10.37
CA LEU A 159 0.02 -14.94 -10.55
C LEU A 159 -0.27 -14.23 -11.89
N ASN A 160 -0.99 -14.90 -12.79
CA ASN A 160 -1.54 -14.33 -14.03
C ASN A 160 -3.08 -14.31 -13.98
N GLY A 161 -3.61 -13.75 -12.90
CA GLY A 161 -5.04 -13.77 -12.59
C GLY A 161 -5.62 -12.40 -12.29
N VAL A 162 -6.95 -12.34 -12.26
CA VAL A 162 -7.69 -11.15 -11.86
C VAL A 162 -8.24 -11.29 -10.44
N PRO A 163 -8.48 -10.19 -9.71
CA PRO A 163 -9.16 -10.22 -8.43
C PRO A 163 -10.47 -10.99 -8.50
N ALA A 164 -10.73 -11.81 -7.48
CA ALA A 164 -11.95 -12.58 -7.34
C ALA A 164 -12.61 -12.31 -5.98
N SER A 165 -13.94 -12.28 -5.97
CA SER A 165 -14.76 -12.41 -4.77
C SER A 165 -15.31 -13.82 -4.70
N ILE A 166 -15.18 -14.43 -3.53
CA ILE A 166 -15.54 -15.83 -3.29
C ILE A 166 -16.58 -15.93 -2.18
N VAL A 167 -17.38 -16.99 -2.20
CA VAL A 167 -18.35 -17.30 -1.16
C VAL A 167 -18.21 -18.76 -0.75
N GLY A 168 -18.31 -19.02 0.55
CA GLY A 168 -18.23 -20.37 1.12
C GLY A 168 -17.02 -20.55 2.06
N PRO A 169 -16.96 -21.68 2.77
CA PRO A 169 -15.83 -22.02 3.62
C PRO A 169 -14.57 -22.33 2.79
N ALA A 170 -13.39 -22.18 3.39
CA ALA A 170 -12.11 -22.46 2.72
C ALA A 170 -11.95 -23.92 2.23
N SER A 171 -12.77 -24.86 2.70
CA SER A 171 -12.81 -26.24 2.22
C SER A 171 -13.56 -26.40 0.89
N GLN A 172 -14.48 -25.49 0.58
CA GLN A 172 -15.28 -25.49 -0.63
C GLN A 172 -15.79 -24.06 -0.90
N ILE A 173 -15.24 -23.43 -1.92
CA ILE A 173 -15.58 -22.06 -2.30
C ILE A 173 -16.35 -22.05 -3.61
N SER A 174 -17.05 -20.94 -3.86
CA SER A 174 -17.68 -20.63 -5.14
C SER A 174 -17.22 -19.27 -5.62
N LEU A 175 -17.00 -19.14 -6.93
CA LEU A 175 -16.66 -17.86 -7.55
C LEU A 175 -17.92 -17.01 -7.67
N GLN A 176 -17.95 -15.85 -7.00
CA GLN A 176 -19.09 -14.93 -7.07
C GLN A 176 -18.91 -13.95 -8.23
N GLU A 177 -17.77 -13.27 -8.28
CA GLU A 177 -17.50 -12.23 -9.27
C GLU A 177 -15.99 -12.05 -9.46
N THR A 178 -15.57 -11.72 -10.68
CA THR A 178 -14.21 -11.30 -11.01
C THR A 178 -14.15 -9.81 -11.28
N GLY A 179 -12.99 -9.21 -11.02
CA GLY A 179 -12.73 -7.79 -11.21
C GLY A 179 -11.76 -7.49 -12.35
N PRO A 180 -11.57 -6.20 -12.68
CA PRO A 180 -10.44 -5.78 -13.50
C PRO A 180 -9.12 -6.05 -12.76
N PRO A 181 -8.00 -6.19 -13.49
CA PRO A 181 -6.67 -6.32 -12.88
C PRO A 181 -6.40 -5.23 -11.85
N LEU A 182 -5.72 -5.57 -10.75
CA LEU A 182 -5.29 -4.57 -9.77
C LEU A 182 -4.34 -3.58 -10.43
N ALA A 183 -4.40 -2.33 -9.99
CA ALA A 183 -3.42 -1.33 -10.38
C ALA A 183 -2.03 -1.85 -9.99
N ALA A 184 -1.12 -1.91 -10.97
CA ALA A 184 0.26 -2.25 -10.70
C ALA A 184 0.76 -1.30 -9.62
N THR A 185 1.34 -1.85 -8.55
CA THR A 185 2.20 -1.02 -7.70
C THR A 185 3.39 -0.73 -8.58
N VAL A 186 3.39 0.43 -9.23
CA VAL A 186 4.58 0.92 -9.89
C VAL A 186 5.59 1.11 -8.76
N GLN A 187 6.43 0.10 -8.52
CA GLN A 187 7.72 0.31 -7.89
C GLN A 187 8.54 1.13 -8.89
N GLN A 188 8.17 2.39 -9.06
CA GLN A 188 9.12 3.39 -9.49
C GLN A 188 10.07 3.46 -8.31
N HIS A 189 11.15 2.70 -8.41
CA HIS A 189 12.33 3.06 -7.66
C HIS A 189 12.70 4.44 -8.20
N PRO A 190 12.53 5.52 -7.41
CA PRO A 190 13.07 6.79 -7.82
C PRO A 190 14.54 6.56 -8.18
N SER A 191 15.01 7.24 -9.22
CA SER A 191 16.44 7.32 -9.48
C SER A 191 17.17 7.73 -8.19
N PHE A 192 18.45 7.39 -8.10
CA PHE A 192 19.23 7.70 -6.89
C PHE A 192 19.07 9.16 -6.45
N TRP A 193 19.08 10.10 -7.40
CA TRP A 193 18.93 11.53 -7.12
C TRP A 193 17.51 11.91 -6.71
N GLU A 194 16.48 11.37 -7.35
CA GLU A 194 15.09 11.59 -6.90
C GLU A 194 14.86 11.06 -5.48
N TYR A 195 15.50 9.94 -5.12
CA TYR A 195 15.45 9.42 -3.76
C TYR A 195 16.12 10.38 -2.77
N VAL A 196 17.32 10.86 -3.10
CA VAL A 196 18.10 11.79 -2.28
C VAL A 196 17.37 13.12 -2.09
N ASP A 197 16.84 13.71 -3.17
CA ASP A 197 16.11 14.98 -3.13
C ASP A 197 14.86 14.89 -2.25
N LYS A 198 14.16 13.74 -2.27
CA LYS A 198 12.99 13.50 -1.43
C LYS A 198 13.30 13.45 0.07
N GLN A 199 14.54 13.13 0.47
CA GLN A 199 14.94 13.14 1.88
C GLN A 199 15.16 14.57 2.43
N GLY A 200 15.13 15.60 1.57
CA GLY A 200 15.44 16.98 1.94
C GLY A 200 16.95 17.21 2.08
N GLY A 201 17.33 18.32 2.71
CA GLY A 201 18.75 18.69 2.83
C GLY A 201 19.41 19.03 1.49
N THR A 202 18.62 19.53 0.53
CA THR A 202 19.02 19.84 -0.85
C THR A 202 20.27 20.72 -0.93
N TRP A 203 20.46 21.60 0.06
CA TRP A 203 21.62 22.46 0.22
C TRP A 203 22.96 21.69 0.36
N MET A 204 22.96 20.44 0.83
CA MET A 204 24.17 19.60 0.89
C MET A 204 24.59 19.06 -0.48
N TRP A 205 23.68 19.11 -1.46
CA TRP A 205 23.82 18.47 -2.77
C TRP A 205 24.01 19.49 -3.91
N GLU A 206 24.18 20.78 -3.58
CA GLU A 206 24.32 21.87 -4.56
C GLU A 206 25.65 21.80 -5.32
N TYR A 207 26.75 21.51 -4.63
CA TYR A 207 28.08 21.44 -5.24
C TYR A 207 28.59 20.01 -5.19
N ILE A 208 28.22 19.22 -6.21
CA ILE A 208 28.64 17.83 -6.39
C ILE A 208 29.43 17.69 -7.68
N GLU A 209 30.58 17.01 -7.57
CA GLU A 209 31.37 16.55 -8.71
C GLU A 209 31.38 15.02 -8.77
N GLY A 210 31.35 14.47 -9.99
CA GLY A 210 31.18 13.02 -10.20
C GLY A 210 29.72 12.56 -10.16
N LYS A 211 28.77 13.50 -10.24
CA LYS A 211 27.33 13.21 -10.40
C LYS A 211 27.10 12.48 -11.73
N GLN A 212 26.55 11.27 -11.65
CA GLN A 212 26.09 10.47 -12.79
C GLN A 212 24.59 10.23 -12.64
N ASP A 213 23.86 10.12 -13.74
CA ASP A 213 22.42 9.80 -13.71
C ASP A 213 22.20 8.41 -13.10
N ASP A 214 23.04 7.45 -13.48
CA ASP A 214 23.09 6.13 -12.86
C ASP A 214 24.16 6.07 -11.76
N MET A 215 23.68 5.96 -10.52
CA MET A 215 24.50 5.79 -9.32
C MET A 215 24.46 4.35 -8.78
N SER A 216 24.09 3.37 -9.62
CA SER A 216 24.06 1.93 -9.30
C SER A 216 25.34 1.46 -8.62
N TRP A 217 26.49 2.00 -9.03
CA TRP A 217 27.80 1.68 -8.46
C TRP A 217 27.93 2.01 -6.97
N VAL A 218 27.22 3.02 -6.46
CA VAL A 218 27.22 3.34 -5.02
C VAL A 218 26.53 2.23 -4.24
N THR A 219 25.37 1.79 -4.74
CA THR A 219 24.62 0.67 -4.16
C THR A 219 25.45 -0.61 -4.19
N GLU A 220 26.10 -0.89 -5.32
CA GLU A 220 27.01 -2.04 -5.45
C GLU A 220 28.21 -1.94 -4.50
N ALA A 221 28.83 -0.77 -4.39
CA ALA A 221 29.97 -0.56 -3.50
C ALA A 221 29.60 -0.76 -2.02
N LEU A 222 28.41 -0.32 -1.60
CA LEU A 222 27.88 -0.55 -0.26
C LEU A 222 27.61 -2.04 -0.01
N ARG A 223 26.96 -2.74 -0.95
CA ARG A 223 26.66 -4.18 -0.86
C ARG A 223 27.93 -5.03 -0.81
N ASN A 224 28.92 -4.69 -1.62
CA ASN A 224 30.18 -5.41 -1.72
C ASN A 224 31.21 -4.96 -0.67
N HIS A 225 30.83 -4.10 0.28
CA HIS A 225 31.72 -3.56 1.31
C HIS A 225 33.00 -2.89 0.78
N THR A 226 32.90 -2.22 -0.37
CA THR A 226 34.00 -1.49 -1.03
C THR A 226 33.82 0.02 -1.00
N ALA A 227 32.72 0.53 -0.45
CA ALA A 227 32.47 1.95 -0.28
C ALA A 227 33.28 2.52 0.89
N VAL A 228 34.02 3.59 0.64
CA VAL A 228 34.69 4.41 1.65
C VAL A 228 34.12 5.82 1.57
N MET A 229 33.60 6.31 2.69
CA MET A 229 33.04 7.67 2.80
C MET A 229 33.82 8.46 3.86
N VAL A 230 34.28 9.65 3.47
CA VAL A 230 35.03 10.55 4.35
C VAL A 230 34.36 11.93 4.31
N THR A 231 34.28 12.57 5.47
CA THR A 231 33.76 13.92 5.63
C THR A 231 34.77 14.74 6.40
N ASP A 232 35.02 15.98 5.99
CA ASP A 232 35.87 16.92 6.72
C ASP A 232 35.22 18.30 6.81
N GLY A 233 35.40 18.97 7.95
CA GLY A 233 34.80 20.26 8.27
C GLY A 233 35.84 21.38 8.27
N SER A 234 35.51 22.51 7.64
CA SER A 234 36.36 23.69 7.58
C SER A 234 35.70 24.88 8.28
N PHE A 235 36.50 25.63 9.04
CA PHE A 235 36.06 26.87 9.68
C PHE A 235 37.25 27.83 9.83
N LYS A 236 37.11 29.05 9.34
CA LYS A 236 38.14 30.09 9.44
C LYS A 236 37.55 31.39 10.01
N ARG A 237 37.58 31.50 11.34
CA ARG A 237 36.97 32.62 12.08
C ARG A 237 37.41 34.00 11.62
N SER A 238 38.67 34.17 11.22
CA SER A 238 39.23 35.46 10.82
C SER A 238 38.73 35.96 9.46
N LEU A 239 38.31 35.06 8.56
CA LEU A 239 37.82 35.41 7.23
C LEU A 239 36.30 35.40 7.18
N ALA A 240 35.68 34.40 7.81
CA ALA A 240 34.24 34.21 7.79
C ALA A 240 33.76 33.71 9.17
N PRO A 241 33.57 34.60 10.16
CA PRO A 241 33.28 34.23 11.54
C PRO A 241 31.94 33.51 11.74
N ARG A 242 31.04 33.60 10.76
CA ARG A 242 29.69 33.02 10.78
C ARG A 242 29.47 31.93 9.73
N ILE A 243 30.53 31.48 9.04
CA ILE A 243 30.40 30.47 7.98
C ILE A 243 31.23 29.24 8.36
N SER A 244 30.57 28.08 8.38
CA SER A 244 31.21 26.77 8.44
C SER A 244 31.04 26.08 7.09
N GLY A 245 32.10 25.44 6.60
CA GLY A 245 32.04 24.60 5.40
C GLY A 245 32.24 23.14 5.74
N ALA A 246 31.73 22.24 4.91
CA ALA A 246 32.07 20.83 4.97
C ALA A 246 32.26 20.26 3.56
N GLY A 247 33.20 19.34 3.43
CA GLY A 247 33.41 18.53 2.24
C GLY A 247 33.17 17.06 2.55
N TRP A 248 32.67 16.32 1.58
CA TRP A 248 32.51 14.88 1.68
C TRP A 248 32.94 14.20 0.38
N ILE A 249 33.45 12.98 0.50
CA ILE A 249 33.85 12.14 -0.63
C ILE A 249 33.40 10.71 -0.38
N LEU A 250 32.89 10.07 -1.43
CA LEU A 250 32.53 8.66 -1.47
C LEU A 250 33.29 7.99 -2.62
N ILE A 251 34.03 6.93 -2.30
CA ILE A 251 34.90 6.20 -3.22
C ILE A 251 34.52 4.72 -3.18
N CYS A 252 34.43 4.07 -4.35
CA CYS A 252 34.46 2.62 -4.42
C CYS A 252 35.91 2.15 -4.60
N THR A 253 36.43 1.39 -3.64
CA THR A 253 37.83 0.92 -3.69
C THR A 253 38.08 -0.10 -4.80
N SER A 254 37.05 -0.80 -5.27
CA SER A 254 37.11 -1.77 -6.37
C SER A 254 37.05 -1.10 -7.74
N SER A 255 35.99 -0.35 -8.03
CA SER A 255 35.79 0.29 -9.34
C SER A 255 36.54 1.62 -9.52
N LYS A 256 37.12 2.17 -8.44
CA LYS A 256 37.77 3.48 -8.38
C LYS A 256 36.86 4.65 -8.77
N LYS A 257 35.53 4.44 -8.80
CA LYS A 257 34.55 5.51 -8.98
C LYS A 257 34.52 6.41 -7.74
N VAL A 258 34.37 7.70 -7.97
CA VAL A 258 34.43 8.76 -6.97
C VAL A 258 33.26 9.71 -7.19
N ILE A 259 32.63 10.12 -6.10
CA ILE A 259 31.73 11.27 -6.05
C ILE A 259 32.09 12.08 -4.81
N PHE A 260 32.10 13.39 -4.93
CA PHE A 260 32.35 14.28 -3.80
C PHE A 260 31.50 15.53 -3.89
N GLY A 261 31.34 16.18 -2.77
CA GLY A 261 30.64 17.45 -2.72
C GLY A 261 31.09 18.30 -1.56
N SER A 262 30.64 19.54 -1.58
CA SER A 262 30.88 20.48 -0.49
C SER A 262 29.68 21.38 -0.29
N PHE A 263 29.55 21.92 0.91
CA PHE A 263 28.52 22.90 1.25
C PHE A 263 29.05 23.83 2.32
N HIS A 264 28.31 24.91 2.55
CA HIS A 264 28.56 25.81 3.66
C HIS A 264 27.24 26.21 4.34
N GLU A 265 27.30 26.41 5.64
CA GLU A 265 26.17 26.92 6.44
C GLU A 265 26.53 28.25 7.11
N TYR A 266 25.51 29.07 7.31
CA TYR A 266 25.62 30.31 8.08
C TYR A 266 25.09 30.11 9.49
N SER A 267 25.87 30.50 10.50
CA SER A 267 25.45 30.45 11.90
C SER A 267 26.25 31.36 12.82
N ASP A 268 25.57 31.90 13.84
CA ASP A 268 26.22 32.61 14.96
C ASP A 268 27.06 31.69 15.85
N ALA A 269 26.96 30.37 15.69
CA ALA A 269 27.74 29.36 16.40
C ALA A 269 28.67 28.54 15.47
N ALA A 270 29.12 29.13 14.35
CA ALA A 270 29.98 28.46 13.37
C ALA A 270 31.27 27.88 13.99
N SER A 271 31.57 26.63 13.67
CA SER A 271 32.78 25.89 14.08
C SER A 271 33.00 24.66 13.19
N SER A 272 34.21 24.07 13.20
CA SER A 272 34.55 22.90 12.38
C SER A 272 33.83 21.59 12.77
N TYR A 273 33.21 21.53 13.96
CA TYR A 273 32.66 20.29 14.52
C TYR A 273 31.13 20.30 14.71
N ARG A 274 30.43 21.32 14.19
CA ARG A 274 29.00 21.48 14.43
C ARG A 274 28.15 20.38 13.78
N ASP A 275 28.58 19.84 12.64
CA ASP A 275 27.88 18.74 11.95
C ASP A 275 27.81 17.43 12.75
N ARG A 276 28.67 17.24 13.77
CA ARG A 276 28.53 16.11 14.70
C ARG A 276 27.38 16.25 15.70
N ARG A 277 26.90 17.47 15.99
CA ARG A 277 25.91 17.73 17.06
C ARG A 277 24.45 17.63 16.64
N GLN A 278 24.14 17.65 15.34
CA GLN A 278 22.73 17.56 14.90
C GLN A 278 22.11 16.16 15.05
N ARG A 279 22.92 15.10 15.29
CA ARG A 279 22.41 13.74 15.53
C ARG A 279 21.82 13.50 16.93
N THR A 280 21.94 14.43 17.88
CA THR A 280 21.61 14.17 19.30
C THR A 280 20.42 14.97 19.84
N LEU A 281 19.73 15.77 19.02
CA LEU A 281 18.62 16.63 19.49
C LEU A 281 17.28 16.39 18.78
N ARG A 282 17.12 15.23 18.13
CA ARG A 282 15.80 14.72 17.70
C ARG A 282 15.69 13.23 18.01
N GLN A 283 15.52 12.93 19.29
CA GLN A 283 14.73 11.78 19.76
C GLN A 283 13.54 12.35 20.54
#